data_AF-A0A948ZAB0-F1
#
_entry.id   AF-A0A948ZAB0-F1
#
_cell.length_a   1.000
_cell.length_b   1.000
_cell.length_c   1.000
_cell.angle_alpha   90.00
_cell.angle_beta   90.00
_cell.angle_gamma   90.00
#
_symmetry.space_group_name_H-M   'P 1'
#
loop_
_entity.id
_entity.type
_entity.pdbx_description
1 polymer ?
#
loop_
_entity_poly.entity_id
_entity_poly.type
_entity_poly.pdbx_seq_one_letter_code
_entity_poly.pdbx_strand_id
1 'polypeptide(L)'
;MAIFQVQKGNTLTTIEEKKIDLEKDIQKLTEDNLLTIFGLDFIKSEFSLQNFGNDTLAFDQETQSFVIIEYKRDRSFSVVDQGYAYLSLMLNNKDSFILEYIRNTSKSLDKVKIDWSQSKVIFIANSFTSYQQNAINFKDLPIELWEAKKYNNNIILFNQLKSSNSSESIKTISKNEVMSSVSKQVKKYTVEDLFKTNWKHSLDLYQLFIERIRALIEIDISATKHYIKIFVNDRIRLVEIVPQKRGLKLSLPAKINTLKDPEKLLRDVSKMGRWTNGYTEYVLLEETDIDYAFFLTKQVYERFIKL
;
A
#
# COMPACT_ATOMS: atom_id res chain seq x y z
N MET A 1 -0.96 7.49 -23.64
CA MET A 1 -0.03 8.63 -23.79
C MET A 1 1.23 8.11 -24.47
N ALA A 2 1.81 8.87 -25.41
CA ALA A 2 3.09 8.50 -26.00
C ALA A 2 4.21 8.74 -24.98
N ILE A 3 5.15 7.81 -24.87
CA ILE A 3 6.36 7.92 -24.04
C ILE A 3 7.54 8.15 -24.99
N PHE A 4 8.49 9.01 -24.62
CA PHE A 4 9.64 9.34 -25.45
C PHE A 4 10.95 9.06 -24.69
N GLN A 5 11.96 8.57 -25.40
CA GLN A 5 13.34 8.49 -24.94
C GLN A 5 14.11 9.72 -25.45
N VAL A 6 14.82 10.40 -24.55
CA VAL A 6 15.74 11.48 -24.92
C VAL A 6 17.05 10.87 -25.39
N GLN A 7 17.46 11.22 -26.61
CA GLN A 7 18.71 10.78 -27.21
C GLN A 7 19.80 11.85 -27.06
N LYS A 8 21.05 11.49 -27.39
CA LYS A 8 22.15 12.47 -27.47
C LYS A 8 21.77 13.59 -28.45
N GLY A 9 21.96 14.84 -28.02
CA GLY A 9 21.59 16.03 -28.79
C GLY A 9 20.16 16.55 -28.55
N ASN A 10 19.49 16.13 -27.47
CA ASN A 10 18.13 16.55 -27.09
C ASN A 10 17.06 16.23 -28.15
N THR A 11 17.26 15.18 -28.93
CA THR A 11 16.24 14.65 -29.85
C THR A 11 15.38 13.60 -29.16
N LEU A 12 14.14 13.44 -29.60
CA LEU A 12 13.16 12.52 -29.00
C LEU A 12 12.85 11.36 -29.94
N THR A 13 12.82 10.15 -29.40
CA THR A 13 12.33 8.96 -30.09
C THR A 13 11.17 8.36 -29.33
N THR A 14 10.06 8.05 -29.99
CA THR A 14 8.91 7.41 -29.37
C THR A 14 9.28 6.01 -28.87
N ILE A 15 8.92 5.70 -27.64
CA ILE A 15 8.97 4.35 -27.08
C ILE A 15 7.64 3.67 -27.39
N GLU A 16 7.69 2.64 -28.23
CA GLU A 16 6.51 1.87 -28.59
C GLU A 16 6.10 0.91 -27.47
N GLU A 17 4.79 0.80 -27.26
CA GLU A 17 4.19 -0.20 -26.38
C GLU A 17 4.25 -1.58 -27.05
N LYS A 18 4.79 -2.55 -26.33
CA LYS A 18 4.83 -3.94 -26.77
C LYS A 18 3.57 -4.64 -26.29
N LYS A 19 2.76 -5.16 -27.21
CA LYS A 19 1.63 -6.03 -26.84
C LYS A 19 2.13 -7.18 -26.00
N ILE A 20 1.52 -7.34 -24.82
CA ILE A 20 1.82 -8.46 -23.94
C ILE A 20 0.87 -9.59 -24.31
N ASP A 21 1.40 -10.58 -25.01
CA ASP A 21 0.60 -11.71 -25.51
C ASP A 21 0.44 -12.84 -24.46
N LEU A 22 1.27 -12.86 -23.41
CA LEU A 22 1.30 -13.92 -22.41
C LEU A 22 1.21 -13.36 -20.98
N GLU A 23 0.07 -13.64 -20.33
CA GLU A 23 -0.20 -13.43 -18.90
C GLU A 23 0.91 -14.00 -18.02
N LYS A 24 1.41 -15.19 -18.38
CA LYS A 24 2.50 -15.88 -17.69
C LYS A 24 3.81 -15.10 -17.65
N ASP A 25 4.12 -14.30 -18.67
CA ASP A 25 5.36 -13.52 -18.70
C ASP A 25 5.29 -12.35 -17.72
N ILE A 26 4.13 -11.68 -17.63
CA ILE A 26 3.91 -10.63 -16.62
C ILE A 26 3.90 -11.24 -15.24
N GLN A 27 3.18 -12.35 -15.05
CA GLN A 27 3.10 -13.05 -13.78
C GLN A 27 4.49 -13.41 -13.28
N LYS A 28 5.30 -14.12 -14.08
CA LYS A 28 6.65 -14.50 -13.70
C LYS A 28 7.53 -13.29 -13.38
N LEU A 29 7.52 -12.27 -14.24
CA LEU A 29 8.30 -11.05 -14.01
C LEU A 29 7.88 -10.35 -12.71
N THR A 30 6.59 -10.33 -12.41
CA THR A 30 6.03 -9.72 -11.21
C THR A 30 6.37 -10.54 -9.97
N GLU A 31 6.23 -11.86 -10.02
CA GLU A 31 6.58 -12.78 -8.94
C GLU A 31 8.06 -12.68 -8.57
N ASP A 32 8.95 -12.68 -9.57
CA ASP A 32 10.41 -12.53 -9.39
C ASP A 32 10.79 -11.16 -8.80
N ASN A 33 9.91 -10.16 -8.86
CA ASN A 33 10.18 -8.77 -8.45
C ASN A 33 9.13 -8.21 -7.46
N LEU A 34 8.40 -9.08 -6.77
CA LEU A 34 7.27 -8.71 -5.91
C LEU A 34 7.65 -7.70 -4.81
N LEU A 35 8.83 -7.89 -4.22
CA LEU A 35 9.37 -6.98 -3.22
C LEU A 35 9.65 -5.59 -3.79
N THR A 36 10.19 -5.52 -5.01
CA THR A 36 10.54 -4.25 -5.68
C THR A 36 9.30 -3.49 -6.14
N ILE A 37 8.30 -4.21 -6.65
CA ILE A 37 7.10 -3.59 -7.24
C ILE A 37 6.11 -3.21 -6.14
N PHE A 38 5.86 -4.11 -5.19
CA PHE A 38 4.77 -3.98 -4.21
C PHE A 38 5.24 -3.98 -2.76
N GLY A 39 6.52 -4.22 -2.47
CA GLY A 39 7.00 -4.39 -1.09
C GLY A 39 6.53 -5.68 -0.44
N LEU A 40 6.15 -6.69 -1.24
CA LEU A 40 5.57 -7.94 -0.77
C LEU A 40 6.56 -9.10 -0.91
N ASP A 41 6.47 -10.07 0.00
CA ASP A 41 7.19 -11.33 -0.10
C ASP A 41 6.39 -12.33 -0.93
N PHE A 42 7.03 -12.97 -1.91
CA PHE A 42 6.43 -14.07 -2.65
C PHE A 42 6.25 -15.31 -1.76
N ILE A 43 5.10 -15.97 -1.84
CA ILE A 43 4.85 -17.26 -1.20
C ILE A 43 4.78 -18.37 -2.24
N LYS A 44 3.86 -18.25 -3.20
CA LYS A 44 3.53 -19.34 -4.13
C LYS A 44 2.86 -18.85 -5.40
N SER A 45 3.22 -19.49 -6.52
CA SER A 45 2.54 -19.38 -7.80
C SER A 45 1.45 -20.47 -7.92
N GLU A 46 0.36 -20.18 -8.61
CA GLU A 46 -0.76 -21.09 -8.90
C GLU A 46 -1.34 -21.74 -7.62
N PHE A 47 -1.61 -20.90 -6.61
CA PHE A 47 -2.18 -21.40 -5.37
C PHE A 47 -3.64 -21.82 -5.59
N SER A 48 -3.93 -23.10 -5.40
CA SER A 48 -5.25 -23.67 -5.64
C SER A 48 -5.83 -24.33 -4.39
N LEU A 49 -7.10 -24.02 -4.11
CA LEU A 49 -7.89 -24.59 -3.03
C LEU A 49 -9.33 -24.81 -3.49
N GLN A 50 -9.85 -26.02 -3.28
CA GLN A 50 -11.28 -26.35 -3.47
C GLN A 50 -11.86 -25.85 -4.82
N ASN A 51 -11.12 -26.08 -5.91
CA ASN A 51 -11.43 -25.67 -7.29
C ASN A 51 -11.32 -24.16 -7.60
N PHE A 52 -10.90 -23.35 -6.63
CA PHE A 52 -10.53 -21.96 -6.84
C PHE A 52 -9.00 -21.87 -6.89
N GLY A 53 -8.47 -21.42 -8.04
CA GLY A 53 -7.07 -21.06 -8.20
C GLY A 53 -6.90 -19.55 -8.19
N ASN A 54 -5.83 -19.07 -7.57
CA ASN A 54 -5.32 -17.73 -7.82
C ASN A 54 -3.88 -17.84 -8.35
N ASP A 55 -3.49 -16.84 -9.13
CA ASP A 55 -2.22 -16.88 -9.85
C ASP A 55 -1.01 -16.74 -8.92
N THR A 56 -1.08 -15.84 -7.94
CA THR A 56 0.03 -15.64 -6.99
C THR A 56 -0.48 -15.37 -5.58
N LEU A 57 0.11 -16.05 -4.61
CA LEU A 57 -0.01 -15.76 -3.18
C LEU A 57 1.25 -15.05 -2.68
N ALA A 58 1.06 -13.91 -2.03
CA ALA A 58 2.11 -13.10 -1.45
C ALA A 58 1.79 -12.70 0.01
N PHE A 59 2.81 -12.21 0.73
CA PHE A 59 2.70 -11.77 2.11
C PHE A 59 3.23 -10.35 2.28
N ASP A 60 2.45 -9.51 2.96
CA ASP A 60 2.88 -8.18 3.36
C ASP A 60 3.50 -8.26 4.76
N GLN A 61 4.83 -8.12 4.86
CA GLN A 61 5.51 -8.08 6.16
C GLN A 61 5.20 -6.81 6.96
N GLU A 62 4.85 -5.71 6.30
CA GLU A 62 4.52 -4.45 6.98
C GLU A 62 3.18 -4.59 7.72
N THR A 63 2.15 -5.13 7.06
CA THR A 63 0.82 -5.30 7.66
C THR A 63 0.60 -6.68 8.29
N GLN A 64 1.56 -7.60 8.13
CA GLN A 64 1.46 -8.99 8.53
C GLN A 64 0.22 -9.68 7.94
N SER A 65 -0.07 -9.45 6.65
CA SER A 65 -1.30 -9.92 6.01
C SER A 65 -1.03 -10.61 4.68
N PHE A 66 -2.00 -11.40 4.21
CA PHE A 66 -1.90 -12.07 2.91
C PHE A 66 -2.42 -11.18 1.80
N VAL A 67 -1.73 -11.24 0.65
CA VAL A 67 -2.13 -10.57 -0.58
C VAL A 67 -2.31 -11.63 -1.66
N ILE A 68 -3.51 -11.69 -2.24
CA ILE A 68 -3.77 -12.49 -3.43
C ILE A 68 -3.58 -11.60 -4.65
N ILE A 69 -2.82 -12.07 -5.62
CA ILE A 69 -2.61 -11.37 -6.89
C ILE A 69 -3.18 -12.24 -8.01
N GLU A 70 -3.98 -11.61 -8.84
CA GLU A 70 -4.68 -12.22 -9.96
C GLU A 70 -4.37 -11.40 -11.22
N TYR A 71 -3.88 -12.07 -12.26
CA TYR A 71 -3.62 -11.47 -13.55
C TYR A 71 -4.86 -11.62 -14.43
N LYS A 72 -5.12 -10.63 -15.27
CA LYS A 72 -6.29 -10.62 -16.13
C LYS A 72 -5.94 -10.23 -17.54
N ARG A 73 -6.27 -11.14 -18.46
CA ARG A 73 -6.31 -10.88 -19.90
C ARG A 73 -7.66 -10.34 -20.36
N ASP A 74 -8.74 -10.88 -19.81
CA ASP A 74 -10.09 -10.56 -20.22
C ASP A 74 -10.61 -9.30 -19.52
N ARG A 75 -11.55 -8.62 -20.19
CA ARG A 75 -12.21 -7.40 -19.69
C ARG A 75 -13.61 -7.69 -19.15
N SER A 76 -13.99 -8.97 -19.04
CA SER A 76 -15.35 -9.44 -18.80
C SER A 76 -15.56 -10.00 -17.40
N PHE A 77 -14.80 -9.55 -16.41
CA PHE A 77 -14.95 -9.99 -15.03
C PHE A 77 -15.42 -8.87 -14.08
N SER A 78 -16.14 -9.28 -13.04
CA SER A 78 -16.53 -8.40 -11.93
C SER A 78 -15.41 -8.35 -10.89
N VAL A 79 -14.77 -7.18 -10.78
CA VAL A 79 -13.70 -6.91 -9.79
C VAL A 79 -14.20 -7.16 -8.37
N VAL A 80 -15.41 -6.68 -8.05
CA VAL A 80 -15.99 -6.80 -6.72
C VAL A 80 -16.27 -8.27 -6.40
N ASP A 81 -17.02 -8.97 -7.26
CA ASP A 81 -17.45 -10.33 -6.95
C ASP A 81 -16.27 -11.29 -6.84
N GLN A 82 -15.31 -11.22 -7.78
CA GLN A 82 -14.12 -12.08 -7.73
C GLN A 82 -13.23 -11.74 -6.54
N GLY A 83 -12.97 -10.46 -6.27
CA GLY A 83 -12.13 -10.08 -5.14
C GLY A 83 -12.71 -10.54 -3.80
N TYR A 84 -14.04 -10.43 -3.62
CA TYR A 84 -14.70 -10.95 -2.43
C TYR A 84 -14.75 -12.48 -2.39
N ALA A 85 -14.81 -13.17 -3.53
CA ALA A 85 -14.69 -14.62 -3.58
C ALA A 85 -13.32 -15.08 -3.08
N TYR A 86 -12.23 -14.46 -3.53
CA TYR A 86 -10.87 -14.76 -3.06
C TYR A 86 -10.71 -14.50 -1.55
N LEU A 87 -11.19 -13.35 -1.07
CA LEU A 87 -11.11 -13.02 0.36
C LEU A 87 -11.95 -13.98 1.21
N SER A 88 -13.16 -14.34 0.76
CA SER A 88 -14.01 -15.32 1.44
C SER A 88 -13.32 -16.69 1.51
N LEU A 89 -12.75 -17.16 0.41
CA LEU A 89 -11.99 -18.41 0.37
C LEU A 89 -10.82 -18.37 1.36
N MET A 90 -10.07 -17.27 1.40
CA MET A 90 -8.97 -17.08 2.34
C MET A 90 -9.45 -17.15 3.78
N LEU A 91 -10.49 -16.40 4.13
CA LEU A 91 -11.00 -16.33 5.50
C LEU A 91 -11.62 -17.65 5.99
N ASN A 92 -12.17 -18.45 5.07
CA ASN A 92 -12.74 -19.77 5.38
C ASN A 92 -11.68 -20.88 5.41
N ASN A 93 -10.47 -20.63 4.90
CA ASN A 93 -9.40 -21.63 4.80
C ASN A 93 -8.07 -21.12 5.39
N LYS A 94 -8.12 -20.32 6.47
CA LYS A 94 -6.95 -19.67 7.09
C LYS A 94 -5.78 -20.63 7.34
N ASP A 95 -6.07 -21.84 7.80
CA ASP A 95 -5.06 -22.87 8.09
C ASP A 95 -4.24 -23.24 6.85
N SER A 96 -4.89 -23.37 5.69
CA SER A 96 -4.21 -23.68 4.42
C SER A 96 -3.23 -22.58 4.00
N PHE A 97 -3.61 -21.32 4.18
CA PHE A 97 -2.74 -20.17 3.88
C PHE A 97 -1.56 -20.09 4.85
N ILE A 98 -1.80 -20.34 6.14
CA ILE A 98 -0.74 -20.42 7.16
C ILE A 98 0.26 -21.53 6.82
N LEU A 99 -0.24 -22.72 6.50
CA LEU A 99 0.59 -23.87 6.14
C LEU A 99 1.47 -23.56 4.92
N GLU A 100 0.91 -22.93 3.89
CA GLU A 100 1.67 -22.56 2.70
C GLU A 100 2.73 -21.50 3.01
N TYR A 101 2.41 -20.49 3.83
CA TYR A 101 3.38 -19.50 4.27
C TYR A 101 4.56 -20.13 5.02
N ILE A 102 4.28 -21.04 5.96
CA ILE A 102 5.32 -21.74 6.74
C ILE A 102 6.22 -22.58 5.85
N ARG A 103 5.63 -23.34 4.92
CA ARG A 103 6.37 -24.19 3.98
C ARG A 103 7.37 -23.40 3.13
N ASN A 104 7.00 -22.20 2.71
CA ASN A 104 7.82 -21.39 1.81
C ASN A 104 8.76 -20.41 2.53
N THR A 105 8.49 -20.05 3.80
CA THR A 105 9.34 -19.10 4.55
C THR A 105 10.25 -19.74 5.59
N SER A 106 10.10 -21.05 5.84
CA SER A 106 10.80 -21.76 6.93
C SER A 106 10.60 -21.13 8.32
N LYS A 107 9.59 -20.25 8.49
CA LYS A 107 9.23 -19.66 9.78
C LYS A 107 8.45 -20.68 10.60
N SER A 108 8.73 -20.73 11.90
CA SER A 108 7.98 -21.57 12.82
C SER A 108 6.59 -20.99 13.12
N LEU A 109 5.58 -21.87 13.32
CA LEU A 109 4.17 -21.51 13.51
C LEU A 109 3.94 -20.53 14.66
N ASP A 110 4.67 -20.68 15.76
CA ASP A 110 4.61 -19.81 16.95
C ASP A 110 5.02 -18.36 16.67
N LYS A 111 5.74 -18.11 15.57
CA LYS A 111 6.19 -16.78 15.16
C LYS A 111 5.31 -16.15 14.07
N VAL A 112 4.32 -16.88 13.57
CA VAL A 112 3.42 -16.40 12.52
C VAL A 112 2.29 -15.59 13.16
N LYS A 113 2.42 -14.27 13.15
CA LYS A 113 1.31 -13.36 13.45
C LYS A 113 0.69 -12.93 12.13
N ILE A 114 -0.62 -13.11 11.98
CA ILE A 114 -1.34 -12.71 10.77
C ILE A 114 -2.48 -11.78 11.16
N ASP A 115 -2.49 -10.60 10.54
CA ASP A 115 -3.60 -9.67 10.59
C ASP A 115 -4.45 -9.80 9.33
N TRP A 116 -5.41 -10.73 9.37
CA TRP A 116 -6.38 -10.95 8.31
C TRP A 116 -7.19 -9.70 7.97
N SER A 117 -7.27 -8.71 8.87
CA SER A 117 -8.04 -7.50 8.60
C SER A 117 -7.43 -6.60 7.55
N GLN A 118 -6.14 -6.78 7.26
CA GLN A 118 -5.42 -6.01 6.26
C GLN A 118 -5.15 -6.79 4.98
N SER A 119 -5.65 -8.03 4.87
CA SER A 119 -5.55 -8.82 3.64
C SER A 119 -6.28 -8.13 2.48
N LYS A 120 -5.74 -8.25 1.27
CA LYS A 120 -6.28 -7.60 0.08
C LYS A 120 -6.09 -8.44 -1.19
N VAL A 121 -6.79 -8.04 -2.25
CA VAL A 121 -6.63 -8.61 -3.59
C VAL A 121 -6.06 -7.56 -4.52
N ILE A 122 -5.07 -7.93 -5.32
CA ILE A 122 -4.51 -7.10 -6.39
C ILE A 122 -4.87 -7.74 -7.71
N PHE A 123 -5.58 -7.00 -8.58
CA PHE A 123 -5.74 -7.39 -9.98
C PHE A 123 -4.71 -6.67 -10.83
N ILE A 124 -4.01 -7.41 -11.68
CA ILE A 124 -3.03 -6.89 -12.63
C ILE A 124 -3.50 -7.17 -14.05
N ALA A 125 -3.67 -6.14 -14.87
CA ALA A 125 -4.10 -6.28 -16.26
C ALA A 125 -3.37 -5.30 -17.16
N ASN A 126 -3.43 -5.48 -18.48
CA ASN A 126 -2.95 -4.43 -19.40
C ASN A 126 -3.83 -3.16 -19.28
N SER A 127 -5.12 -3.34 -19.01
CA SER A 127 -6.08 -2.24 -18.87
C SER A 127 -7.39 -2.71 -18.28
N PHE A 128 -8.11 -1.79 -17.64
CA PHE A 128 -9.44 -2.04 -17.07
C PHE A 128 -10.52 -1.23 -17.78
N THR A 129 -11.73 -1.78 -17.88
CA THR A 129 -12.90 -1.04 -18.39
C THR A 129 -13.34 0.04 -17.40
N SER A 130 -14.06 1.07 -17.85
CA SER A 130 -14.59 2.11 -16.96
C SER A 130 -15.46 1.54 -15.84
N TYR A 131 -16.20 0.45 -16.10
CA TYR A 131 -16.99 -0.24 -15.07
C TYR A 131 -16.08 -0.82 -13.96
N GLN A 132 -15.00 -1.49 -14.34
CA GLN A 132 -14.03 -2.06 -13.40
C GLN A 132 -13.29 -0.95 -12.63
N GLN A 133 -12.94 0.15 -13.29
CA GLN A 133 -12.35 1.32 -12.64
C GLN A 133 -13.33 1.98 -11.66
N ASN A 134 -14.62 2.00 -11.97
CA ASN A 134 -15.62 2.52 -11.03
C ASN A 134 -15.76 1.66 -9.77
N ALA A 135 -15.39 0.37 -9.82
CA ALA A 135 -15.43 -0.49 -8.64
C ALA A 135 -14.49 0.00 -7.53
N ILE A 136 -13.34 0.60 -7.86
CA ILE A 136 -12.40 1.09 -6.84
C ILE A 136 -12.82 2.43 -6.21
N ASN A 137 -13.96 3.01 -6.61
CA ASN A 137 -14.51 4.21 -5.97
C ASN A 137 -15.09 3.94 -4.57
N PHE A 138 -15.28 2.67 -4.19
CA PHE A 138 -15.65 2.33 -2.81
C PHE A 138 -14.44 2.49 -1.89
N LYS A 139 -14.56 3.40 -0.91
CA LYS A 139 -13.44 3.76 -0.02
C LYS A 139 -12.93 2.62 0.86
N ASP A 140 -13.80 1.66 1.17
CA ASP A 140 -13.56 0.52 2.05
C ASP A 140 -13.31 -0.79 1.29
N LEU A 141 -13.10 -0.73 -0.03
CA LEU A 141 -12.84 -1.91 -0.85
C LEU A 141 -11.39 -2.40 -0.68
N PRO A 142 -11.15 -3.63 -0.15
CA PRO A 142 -9.82 -4.20 0.01
C PRO A 142 -9.28 -4.81 -1.31
N ILE A 143 -9.45 -4.08 -2.41
CA ILE A 143 -9.05 -4.50 -3.75
C ILE A 143 -8.28 -3.35 -4.40
N GLU A 144 -7.20 -3.70 -5.10
CA GLU A 144 -6.41 -2.77 -5.90
C GLU A 144 -6.40 -3.21 -7.37
N LEU A 145 -6.37 -2.24 -8.27
CA LEU A 145 -6.24 -2.45 -9.71
C LEU A 145 -4.92 -1.84 -10.18
N TRP A 146 -4.12 -2.63 -10.88
CA TRP A 146 -2.83 -2.21 -11.40
C TRP A 146 -2.72 -2.50 -12.89
N GLU A 147 -2.42 -1.46 -13.68
CA GLU A 147 -2.12 -1.61 -15.09
C GLU A 147 -0.63 -1.93 -15.28
N ALA A 148 -0.32 -3.04 -15.95
CA ALA A 148 1.02 -3.42 -16.34
C ALA A 148 1.21 -3.26 -17.84
N LYS A 149 2.06 -2.31 -18.26
CA LYS A 149 2.34 -2.00 -19.68
C LYS A 149 3.81 -2.18 -19.98
N LYS A 150 4.11 -3.05 -20.94
CA LYS A 150 5.47 -3.32 -21.40
C LYS A 150 5.76 -2.46 -22.61
N TYR A 151 6.95 -1.92 -22.64
CA TYR A 151 7.45 -1.10 -23.72
C TYR A 151 8.71 -1.72 -24.31
N ASN A 152 9.14 -1.22 -25.47
CA ASN A 152 10.47 -1.55 -26.00
C ASN A 152 11.58 -1.11 -25.01
N ASN A 153 12.81 -1.56 -25.27
CA ASN A 153 14.00 -1.26 -24.45
C ASN A 153 13.92 -1.77 -23.00
N ASN A 154 13.24 -2.90 -22.76
CA ASN A 154 13.11 -3.55 -21.44
C ASN A 154 12.47 -2.66 -20.37
N ILE A 155 11.57 -1.76 -20.79
CA ILE A 155 10.83 -0.90 -19.88
C ILE A 155 9.47 -1.53 -19.58
N ILE A 156 9.06 -1.51 -18.33
CA ILE A 156 7.71 -1.88 -17.89
C ILE A 156 7.19 -0.85 -16.91
N LEU A 157 5.92 -0.47 -17.08
CA LEU A 157 5.19 0.41 -16.18
C LEU A 157 4.20 -0.42 -15.38
N PHE A 158 4.23 -0.27 -14.06
CA PHE A 158 3.15 -0.67 -13.17
C PHE A 158 2.47 0.59 -12.67
N ASN A 159 1.20 0.76 -13.00
CA ASN A 159 0.42 1.95 -12.66
C ASN A 159 -0.80 1.55 -11.82
N GLN A 160 -0.85 1.99 -10.56
CA GLN A 160 -2.03 1.78 -9.74
C GLN A 160 -3.16 2.69 -10.20
N LEU A 161 -4.33 2.12 -10.43
CA LEU A 161 -5.53 2.92 -10.60
C LEU A 161 -6.00 3.35 -9.20
N LYS A 162 -5.95 4.66 -8.96
CA LYS A 162 -6.47 5.30 -7.74
C LYS A 162 -7.85 5.87 -8.04
N SER A 163 -8.75 5.83 -7.07
CA SER A 163 -10.06 6.47 -7.22
C SER A 163 -9.90 7.98 -7.27
N SER A 164 -10.61 8.61 -8.20
CA SER A 164 -10.66 10.08 -8.29
C SER A 164 -11.55 10.72 -7.23
N ASN A 165 -12.50 9.98 -6.62
CA ASN A 165 -13.51 10.48 -5.66
C ASN A 165 -14.07 9.34 -4.78
N SER A 166 -13.25 8.71 -3.93
CA SER A 166 -13.72 7.59 -3.09
C SER A 166 -14.52 8.06 -1.87
N SER A 167 -15.82 8.34 -2.04
CA SER A 167 -16.70 8.77 -0.94
C SER A 167 -17.68 7.70 -0.47
N GLU A 168 -18.13 6.84 -1.40
CA GLU A 168 -19.13 5.81 -1.12
C GLU A 168 -18.51 4.58 -0.42
N SER A 169 -19.28 3.95 0.46
CA SER A 169 -18.92 2.70 1.14
C SER A 169 -19.56 1.53 0.42
N ILE A 170 -18.82 0.44 0.23
CA ILE A 170 -19.33 -0.82 -0.35
C ILE A 170 -20.54 -1.37 0.41
N LYS A 171 -20.69 -1.00 1.69
CA LYS A 171 -21.80 -1.40 2.55
C LYS A 171 -23.16 -0.90 2.05
N THR A 172 -23.21 0.16 1.24
CA THR A 172 -24.47 0.66 0.67
C THR A 172 -25.04 -0.28 -0.39
N ILE A 173 -24.19 -1.05 -1.06
CA ILE A 173 -24.58 -1.99 -2.12
C ILE A 173 -24.41 -3.46 -1.74
N SER A 174 -23.85 -3.76 -0.56
CA SER A 174 -23.62 -5.13 -0.09
C SER A 174 -24.94 -5.83 0.27
N LYS A 175 -25.61 -6.42 -0.72
CA LYS A 175 -26.81 -7.25 -0.54
C LYS A 175 -26.50 -8.74 -0.34
N ASN A 176 -25.23 -9.14 -0.54
CA ASN A 176 -24.81 -10.55 -0.47
C ASN A 176 -24.18 -10.88 0.90
N GLU A 177 -24.58 -12.01 1.49
CA GLU A 177 -24.06 -12.53 2.76
C GLU A 177 -22.53 -12.69 2.74
N VAL A 178 -21.96 -13.16 1.62
CA VAL A 178 -20.50 -13.35 1.48
C VAL A 178 -19.75 -12.03 1.63
N MET A 179 -20.22 -10.97 0.96
CA MET A 179 -19.59 -9.66 1.07
C MET A 179 -19.69 -9.11 2.49
N SER A 180 -20.84 -9.34 3.15
CA SER A 180 -21.06 -8.88 4.52
C SER A 180 -20.15 -9.60 5.52
N SER A 181 -19.88 -10.90 5.33
CA SER A 181 -19.04 -11.69 6.23
C SER A 181 -17.55 -11.34 6.06
N VAL A 182 -17.11 -11.12 4.82
CA VAL A 182 -15.75 -10.65 4.51
C VAL A 182 -15.52 -9.25 5.06
N SER A 183 -16.46 -8.31 4.83
CA SER A 183 -16.33 -6.90 5.27
C SER A 183 -16.29 -6.71 6.80
N LYS A 184 -16.67 -7.73 7.57
CA LYS A 184 -16.53 -7.74 9.04
C LYS A 184 -15.13 -8.11 9.49
N GLN A 185 -14.40 -8.88 8.67
CA GLN A 185 -13.08 -9.40 9.00
C GLN A 185 -11.97 -8.60 8.32
N VAL A 186 -12.19 -8.16 7.08
CA VAL A 186 -11.26 -7.40 6.24
C VAL A 186 -11.73 -5.96 6.15
N LYS A 187 -10.80 -5.02 6.28
CA LYS A 187 -11.06 -3.59 6.25
C LYS A 187 -9.93 -2.84 5.56
N LYS A 188 -10.25 -2.04 4.54
CA LYS A 188 -9.36 -0.99 4.08
C LYS A 188 -9.44 0.20 5.04
N TYR A 189 -8.34 0.48 5.73
CA TYR A 189 -8.28 1.56 6.70
C TYR A 189 -8.12 2.91 5.99
N THR A 190 -8.88 3.91 6.46
CA THR A 190 -8.70 5.31 6.06
C THR A 190 -7.99 6.08 7.16
N VAL A 191 -7.54 7.31 6.85
CA VAL A 191 -6.93 8.20 7.84
C VAL A 191 -7.89 8.42 9.02
N GLU A 192 -9.16 8.64 8.73
CA GLU A 192 -10.21 8.93 9.71
C GLU A 192 -10.43 7.77 10.68
N ASP A 193 -10.24 6.53 10.23
CA ASP A 193 -10.38 5.34 11.09
C ASP A 193 -9.40 5.31 12.26
N LEU A 194 -8.27 6.03 12.16
CA LEU A 194 -7.24 6.05 13.20
C LEU A 194 -7.44 7.17 14.22
N PHE A 195 -8.40 8.07 13.99
CA PHE A 195 -8.78 9.12 14.93
C PHE A 195 -10.06 8.72 15.66
N LYS A 196 -10.01 8.68 16.99
CA LYS A 196 -11.22 8.50 17.79
C LYS A 196 -12.04 9.80 17.76
N THR A 197 -13.36 9.69 17.93
CA THR A 197 -14.30 10.83 17.91
C THR A 197 -13.89 11.97 18.85
N ASN A 198 -13.24 11.67 19.98
CA ASN A 198 -12.78 12.66 20.94
C ASN A 198 -11.32 13.13 20.76
N TRP A 199 -10.67 12.80 19.63
CA TRP A 199 -9.29 13.17 19.32
C TRP A 199 -9.22 14.36 18.35
N LYS A 200 -10.15 15.31 18.47
CA LYS A 200 -10.24 16.48 17.58
C LYS A 200 -8.92 17.24 17.47
N HIS A 201 -8.29 17.54 18.61
CA HIS A 201 -6.97 18.19 18.66
C HIS A 201 -5.92 17.51 17.79
N SER A 202 -5.84 16.17 17.87
CA SER A 202 -4.85 15.41 17.11
C SER A 202 -5.18 15.35 15.61
N LEU A 203 -6.47 15.38 15.26
CA LEU A 203 -6.91 15.47 13.87
C LEU A 203 -6.58 16.85 13.29
N ASP A 204 -6.78 17.93 14.05
CA ASP A 204 -6.47 19.30 13.65
C ASP A 204 -4.94 19.45 13.41
N LEU A 205 -4.11 18.94 14.34
CA LEU A 205 -2.64 18.89 14.14
C LEU A 205 -2.23 18.08 12.91
N TYR A 206 -2.91 16.97 12.65
CA TYR A 206 -2.63 16.16 11.47
C TYR A 206 -2.93 16.96 10.20
N GLN A 207 -4.08 17.61 10.11
CA GLN A 207 -4.47 18.41 8.95
C GLN A 207 -3.47 19.54 8.69
N LEU A 208 -3.11 20.30 9.73
CA LEU A 208 -2.10 21.38 9.63
C LEU A 208 -0.74 20.86 9.17
N PHE A 209 -0.30 19.71 9.70
CA PHE A 209 0.97 19.10 9.31
C PHE A 209 0.96 18.62 7.85
N ILE A 210 -0.13 18.00 7.41
CA ILE A 210 -0.31 17.58 6.01
C ILE A 210 -0.32 18.76 5.06
N GLU A 211 -1.05 19.83 5.38
CA GLU A 211 -1.08 21.07 4.59
C GLU A 211 0.32 21.66 4.45
N ARG A 212 1.08 21.68 5.55
CA ARG A 212 2.47 22.17 5.56
C ARG A 212 3.38 21.37 4.64
N ILE A 213 3.25 20.04 4.60
CA ILE A 213 4.03 19.18 3.70
C ILE A 213 3.59 19.40 2.24
N ARG A 214 2.28 19.43 1.98
CA ARG A 214 1.71 19.62 0.64
C ARG A 214 2.08 20.95 -0.01
N ALA A 215 2.33 21.98 0.80
CA ALA A 215 2.82 23.26 0.30
C ALA A 215 4.21 23.19 -0.37
N LEU A 216 5.00 22.13 -0.10
CA LEU A 216 6.33 21.94 -0.68
C LEU A 216 6.35 20.88 -1.77
N ILE A 217 5.60 19.79 -1.59
CA ILE A 217 5.68 18.59 -2.42
C ILE A 217 4.34 17.88 -2.55
N GLU A 218 4.16 17.21 -3.68
CA GLU A 218 3.11 16.22 -3.85
C GLU A 218 3.40 15.00 -2.98
N ILE A 219 2.38 14.54 -2.24
CA ILE A 219 2.48 13.40 -1.33
C ILE A 219 1.33 12.44 -1.52
N ASP A 220 1.65 11.16 -1.38
CA ASP A 220 0.69 10.07 -1.27
C ASP A 220 0.44 9.76 0.21
N ILE A 221 -0.81 9.46 0.55
CA ILE A 221 -1.22 9.09 1.92
C ILE A 221 -1.98 7.78 1.88
N SER A 222 -1.59 6.83 2.74
CA SER A 222 -2.33 5.59 2.98
C SER A 222 -2.36 5.27 4.47
N ALA A 223 -3.30 4.44 4.92
CA ALA A 223 -3.39 4.04 6.32
C ALA A 223 -3.33 2.53 6.47
N THR A 224 -2.68 2.08 7.54
CA THR A 224 -2.77 0.72 8.07
C THR A 224 -3.75 0.71 9.23
N LYS A 225 -3.92 -0.44 9.89
CA LYS A 225 -4.68 -0.53 11.15
C LYS A 225 -4.17 0.37 12.27
N HIS A 226 -2.88 0.69 12.29
CA HIS A 226 -2.23 1.30 13.45
C HIS A 226 -1.57 2.66 13.17
N TYR A 227 -1.25 2.96 11.92
CA TYR A 227 -0.58 4.20 11.56
C TYR A 227 -0.90 4.67 10.14
N ILE A 228 -0.75 5.97 9.92
CA ILE A 228 -0.84 6.62 8.61
C ILE A 228 0.56 6.68 8.01
N LYS A 229 0.66 6.51 6.70
CA LYS A 229 1.90 6.51 5.95
C LYS A 229 1.88 7.65 4.95
N ILE A 230 2.92 8.49 4.97
CA ILE A 230 3.12 9.58 4.01
C ILE A 230 4.32 9.23 3.13
N PHE A 231 4.11 9.27 1.82
CA PHE A 231 5.11 8.94 0.81
C PHE A 231 5.19 9.99 -0.29
N VAL A 232 6.27 9.92 -1.07
CA VAL A 232 6.43 10.64 -2.35
C VAL A 232 6.64 9.62 -3.45
N ASN A 233 5.93 9.81 -4.57
CA ASN A 233 6.02 8.98 -5.78
C ASN A 233 5.82 7.48 -5.48
N ASP A 234 4.85 7.13 -4.61
CA ASP A 234 4.52 5.75 -4.20
C ASP A 234 5.69 4.90 -3.65
N ARG A 235 6.86 5.49 -3.36
CA ARG A 235 8.07 4.74 -2.97
C ARG A 235 8.81 5.34 -1.78
N ILE A 236 8.99 6.65 -1.76
CA ILE A 236 9.83 7.30 -0.76
C ILE A 236 8.99 7.58 0.47
N ARG A 237 9.20 6.80 1.54
CA ARG A 237 8.55 7.04 2.83
C ARG A 237 9.13 8.28 3.49
N LEU A 238 8.27 9.26 3.81
CA LEU A 238 8.66 10.48 4.50
C LEU A 238 8.51 10.35 6.02
N VAL A 239 7.32 9.95 6.44
CA VAL A 239 6.95 9.86 7.86
C VAL A 239 5.75 8.93 8.02
N GLU A 240 5.75 8.19 9.11
CA GLU A 240 4.61 7.38 9.56
C GLU A 240 4.03 8.02 10.82
N ILE A 241 2.72 8.16 10.88
CA ILE A 241 2.03 8.89 11.95
C ILE A 241 1.19 7.92 12.74
N VAL A 242 1.41 7.85 14.06
CA VAL A 242 0.53 7.15 14.99
C VAL A 242 -0.29 8.21 15.76
N PRO A 243 -1.59 8.37 15.46
CA PRO A 243 -2.44 9.27 16.23
C PRO A 243 -2.52 8.86 17.70
N GLN A 244 -2.54 9.86 18.59
CA GLN A 244 -2.73 9.69 20.03
C GLN A 244 -3.89 10.56 20.51
N LYS A 245 -4.27 10.44 21.78
CA LYS A 245 -5.35 11.28 22.36
C LYS A 245 -5.01 12.78 22.40
N ARG A 246 -3.73 13.12 22.50
CA ARG A 246 -3.23 14.49 22.75
C ARG A 246 -2.08 14.88 21.82
N GLY A 247 -2.07 14.38 20.59
CA GLY A 247 -1.02 14.68 19.62
C GLY A 247 -0.76 13.52 18.67
N LEU A 248 0.38 13.61 17.99
CA LEU A 248 0.81 12.66 16.97
C LEU A 248 2.22 12.16 17.27
N LYS A 249 2.46 10.87 17.12
CA LYS A 249 3.82 10.33 17.07
C LYS A 249 4.26 10.24 15.62
N LEU A 250 5.29 10.99 15.27
CA LEU A 250 5.89 11.02 13.95
C LEU A 250 7.11 10.10 13.94
N SER A 251 7.01 9.01 13.20
CA SER A 251 8.06 8.01 13.00
C SER A 251 8.78 8.28 11.69
N LEU A 252 10.05 8.67 11.78
CA LEU A 252 10.91 9.07 10.66
C LEU A 252 11.79 7.88 10.22
N PRO A 253 11.87 7.57 8.91
CA PRO A 253 12.72 6.51 8.37
C PRO A 253 14.20 6.95 8.27
N ALA A 254 14.72 7.60 9.30
CA ALA A 254 16.10 8.04 9.40
C ALA A 254 16.63 7.78 10.81
N LYS A 255 17.91 7.43 10.95
CA LYS A 255 18.57 7.27 12.26
C LYS A 255 18.75 8.63 12.93
N ILE A 256 18.66 8.69 14.26
CA ILE A 256 18.72 9.95 15.01
C ILE A 256 20.00 10.76 14.72
N ASN A 257 21.16 10.08 14.65
CA ASN A 257 22.46 10.70 14.37
C ASN A 257 22.61 11.24 12.95
N THR A 258 21.59 11.07 12.12
CA THR A 258 21.58 11.51 10.75
C THR A 258 20.62 12.67 10.47
N LEU A 259 19.89 13.11 11.50
CA LEU A 259 19.01 14.27 11.49
C LEU A 259 19.65 15.38 12.32
N LYS A 260 19.50 16.62 11.87
CA LYS A 260 19.79 17.81 12.69
C LYS A 260 18.61 17.98 13.64
N ASP A 261 18.88 17.86 14.95
CA ASP A 261 17.91 17.97 16.03
C ASP A 261 18.41 18.98 17.08
N PRO A 262 18.39 20.30 16.76
CA PRO A 262 18.92 21.33 17.67
C PRO A 262 18.16 21.39 19.00
N GLU A 263 16.88 21.03 19.00
CA GLU A 263 16.03 21.02 20.20
C GLU A 263 16.15 19.74 21.01
N LYS A 264 16.84 18.71 20.49
CA LYS A 264 17.05 17.41 21.14
C LYS A 264 15.74 16.71 21.53
N LEU A 265 14.74 16.80 20.66
CA LEU A 265 13.41 16.24 20.89
C LEU A 265 13.20 14.88 20.23
N LEU A 266 14.16 14.39 19.46
CA LEU A 266 14.08 13.08 18.82
C LEU A 266 14.37 11.95 19.80
N ARG A 267 13.68 10.83 19.61
CA ARG A 267 13.91 9.58 20.32
C ARG A 267 14.31 8.47 19.36
N ASP A 268 15.40 7.78 19.66
CA ASP A 268 15.73 6.52 18.98
C ASP A 268 14.75 5.42 19.44
N VAL A 269 14.01 4.86 18.49
CA VAL A 269 13.04 3.79 18.70
C VAL A 269 13.42 2.51 17.94
N SER A 270 14.65 2.42 17.44
CA SER A 270 15.17 1.28 16.64
C SER A 270 15.14 -0.07 17.35
N LYS A 271 15.16 -0.07 18.69
CA LYS A 271 15.18 -1.27 19.54
C LYS A 271 13.87 -1.50 20.31
N MET A 272 12.84 -0.73 20.04
CA MET A 272 11.56 -0.77 20.77
C MET A 272 10.49 -1.52 19.98
N GLY A 273 9.52 -2.11 20.68
CA GLY A 273 8.29 -2.60 20.05
C GLY A 273 7.51 -1.41 19.48
N ARG A 274 7.24 -1.45 18.17
CA ARG A 274 6.62 -0.35 17.42
C ARG A 274 5.75 -0.90 16.29
N TRP A 275 4.73 -0.12 15.91
CA TRP A 275 3.89 -0.42 14.75
C TRP A 275 4.49 0.07 13.44
N THR A 276 5.35 1.09 13.51
CA THR A 276 5.94 1.78 12.37
C THR A 276 7.33 1.25 12.02
N ASN A 277 7.83 1.59 10.84
CA ASN A 277 9.13 1.16 10.33
C ASN A 277 10.25 2.17 10.59
N GLY A 278 9.91 3.41 10.95
CA GLY A 278 10.89 4.47 11.21
C GLY A 278 11.79 4.20 12.42
N TYR A 279 13.04 4.67 12.35
CA TYR A 279 14.06 4.46 13.39
C TYR A 279 14.01 5.51 14.50
N THR A 280 13.44 6.67 14.20
CA THR A 280 13.42 7.83 15.11
C THR A 280 11.99 8.34 15.25
N GLU A 281 11.60 8.72 16.46
CA GLU A 281 10.28 9.25 16.80
C GLU A 281 10.39 10.72 17.25
N TYR A 282 9.46 11.55 16.80
CA TYR A 282 9.16 12.88 17.34
C TYR A 282 7.70 12.90 17.80
N VAL A 283 7.39 13.62 18.88
CA VAL A 283 6.01 13.77 19.38
C VAL A 283 5.55 15.19 19.12
N LEU A 284 4.55 15.33 18.25
CA LEU A 284 3.91 16.59 17.89
C LEU A 284 2.69 16.79 18.79
N LEU A 285 2.70 17.79 19.67
CA LEU A 285 1.68 17.98 20.70
C LEU A 285 0.85 19.25 20.49
N GLU A 286 1.44 20.31 19.94
CA GLU A 286 0.79 21.61 19.76
C GLU A 286 1.07 22.19 18.36
N GLU A 287 0.32 23.22 17.95
CA GLU A 287 0.50 23.84 16.63
C GLU A 287 1.88 24.48 16.47
N THR A 288 2.48 24.98 17.56
CA THR A 288 3.83 25.56 17.57
C THR A 288 4.92 24.56 17.21
N ASP A 289 4.65 23.26 17.36
CA ASP A 289 5.58 22.18 17.06
C ASP A 289 5.62 21.85 15.55
N ILE A 290 4.65 22.33 14.77
CA ILE A 290 4.46 21.97 13.35
C ILE A 290 5.67 22.33 12.50
N ASP A 291 6.27 23.51 12.71
CA ASP A 291 7.45 23.91 11.94
C ASP A 291 8.67 23.03 12.26
N TYR A 292 8.80 22.55 13.51
CA TYR A 292 9.86 21.62 13.88
C TYR A 292 9.63 20.23 13.28
N ALA A 293 8.40 19.71 13.38
CA ALA A 293 8.00 18.46 12.73
C ALA A 293 8.24 18.50 11.21
N PHE A 294 7.90 19.62 10.58
CA PHE A 294 8.12 19.85 9.16
C PHE A 294 9.61 19.94 8.82
N PHE A 295 10.41 20.66 9.61
CA PHE A 295 11.87 20.72 9.46
C PHE A 295 12.51 19.33 9.47
N LEU A 296 12.12 18.46 10.42
CA LEU A 296 12.60 17.08 10.49
C LEU A 296 12.18 16.25 9.27
N THR A 297 10.92 16.36 8.85
CA THR A 297 10.38 15.61 7.70
C THR A 297 11.01 16.07 6.39
N LYS A 298 11.28 17.37 6.24
CA LYS A 298 11.99 17.94 5.10
C LYS A 298 13.42 17.39 4.99
N GLN A 299 14.12 17.22 6.12
CA GLN A 299 15.44 16.58 6.10
C GLN A 299 15.38 15.15 5.59
N VAL A 300 14.32 14.38 5.89
CA VAL A 300 14.12 13.05 5.32
C VAL A 300 13.94 13.14 3.80
N TYR A 301 13.09 14.04 3.32
CA TYR A 301 12.85 14.23 1.89
C TYR A 301 14.12 14.60 1.10
N GLU A 302 14.88 15.60 1.59
CA GLU A 302 16.10 16.09 0.94
C GLU A 302 17.18 15.02 0.78
N ARG A 303 17.13 13.95 1.59
CA ARG A 303 18.08 12.84 1.50
C ARG A 303 17.78 11.88 0.36
N PHE A 304 16.52 11.77 -0.04
CA PHE A 304 16.13 10.90 -1.16
C PHE A 304 16.26 11.58 -2.52
N ILE A 305 16.17 12.92 -2.59
CA ILE A 305 16.42 13.65 -3.86
C ILE A 305 17.91 13.74 -4.19
N LYS A 306 18.79 13.68 -3.19
CA LYS A 306 20.25 13.81 -3.37
C LYS A 306 20.96 12.48 -3.66
N LEU A 307 20.20 11.41 -3.89
CA LEU A 307 20.69 10.11 -4.37
C LEU A 307 20.44 9.99 -5.88
#